data_AF-A0A828U982-F1
#
_entry.id   AF-A0A828U982-F1
#
_cell.length_a   1.000
_cell.length_b   1.000
_cell.length_c   1.000
_cell.angle_alpha   90.00
_cell.angle_beta   90.00
_cell.angle_gamma   90.00
#
_symmetry.space_group_name_H-M   'P 1'
#
loop_
_entity.id
_entity.type
_entity.pdbx_description
1 polymer ?
#
loop_
_entity_poly.entity_id
_entity_poly.type
_entity_poly.pdbx_seq_one_letter_code
_entity_poly.pdbx_strand_id
1 'polypeptide(L)'
;MKVTLTFNEQRRAAYRQQGLWGDASLADYWQQTARAMPDKIAVVDNHGATYTYSALDHAASCLAYWMLAKGIESGDRIAFQLPGWCEFTVIYLACLKTGAVSVPLLPSWREAELVWVLNKCQAKMFFAPTLFKQTRPVDLILPLQNQLPQLQQIVGVDKLSPATSSLSLSQILADNTPLTTAITTHGDELSTTDEK
;
A
#
# COMPACT_ATOMS: atom_id res chain seq x y z
N MET A 1 9.90 -22.28 -17.51
CA MET A 1 10.56 -22.85 -16.31
C MET A 1 10.01 -22.08 -15.10
N LYS A 2 9.15 -22.70 -14.29
CA LYS A 2 8.50 -22.07 -13.12
C LYS A 2 9.47 -22.25 -11.95
N VAL A 3 10.15 -21.18 -11.52
CA VAL A 3 11.04 -21.22 -10.36
C VAL A 3 10.18 -21.03 -9.12
N THR A 4 9.94 -22.09 -8.37
CA THR A 4 9.27 -22.00 -7.07
C THR A 4 10.33 -21.77 -6.00
N LEU A 5 10.33 -20.58 -5.40
CA LEU A 5 11.16 -20.27 -4.24
C LEU A 5 10.38 -20.72 -3.00
N THR A 6 10.68 -21.91 -2.48
CA THR A 6 10.13 -22.37 -1.20
C THR A 6 11.15 -22.19 -0.09
N PHE A 7 10.66 -21.92 1.12
CA PHE A 7 11.53 -21.94 2.29
C PHE A 7 11.93 -23.37 2.61
N ASN A 8 13.23 -23.57 2.88
CA ASN A 8 13.72 -24.83 3.42
C ASN A 8 13.16 -25.03 4.84
N GLU A 9 12.37 -26.08 5.05
CA GLU A 9 11.67 -26.34 6.32
C GLU A 9 12.63 -26.49 7.51
N GLN A 10 13.77 -27.16 7.32
CA GLN A 10 14.77 -27.33 8.37
C GLN A 10 15.36 -25.98 8.81
N ARG A 11 15.66 -25.08 7.85
CA ARG A 11 16.13 -23.72 8.16
C ARG A 11 15.03 -22.89 8.83
N ARG A 12 13.78 -23.00 8.36
CA ARG A 12 12.62 -22.32 8.97
C ARG A 12 12.44 -22.73 10.43
N ALA A 13 12.51 -24.02 10.74
CA ALA A 13 12.43 -24.53 12.11
C ALA A 13 13.60 -24.05 12.97
N ALA A 14 14.83 -24.12 12.45
CA ALA A 14 16.03 -23.66 13.16
C ALA A 14 15.98 -22.16 13.50
N TYR A 15 15.53 -21.31 12.56
CA TYR A 15 15.41 -19.86 12.79
C TYR A 15 14.33 -19.52 13.82
N ARG A 16 13.20 -20.25 13.83
CA ARG A 16 12.18 -20.08 14.88
C ARG A 16 12.69 -20.54 16.24
N GLN A 17 13.38 -21.69 16.33
CA GLN A 17 13.93 -22.18 17.60
C GLN A 17 14.98 -21.23 18.18
N GLN A 18 15.76 -20.57 17.32
CA GLN A 18 16.74 -19.55 17.73
C GLN A 18 16.11 -18.18 18.04
N GLY A 19 14.80 -18.02 17.83
CA GLY A 19 14.10 -16.74 18.03
C GLY A 19 14.42 -15.67 16.98
N LEU A 20 15.08 -16.04 15.88
CA LEU A 20 15.39 -15.12 14.78
C LEU A 20 14.13 -14.76 13.98
N TRP A 21 13.19 -15.70 13.88
CA TRP A 21 11.89 -15.51 13.25
C TRP A 21 10.78 -15.61 14.30
N GLY A 22 9.97 -14.56 14.42
CA GLY A 22 8.77 -14.54 15.25
C GLY A 22 7.50 -14.48 14.40
N ASP A 23 6.35 -14.50 15.06
CA ASP A 23 5.03 -14.48 14.38
C ASP A 23 4.43 -13.06 14.27
N ALA A 24 5.04 -12.08 14.94
CA ALA A 24 4.61 -10.68 14.85
C ALA A 24 4.93 -10.08 13.48
N SER A 25 3.91 -9.54 12.83
CA SER A 25 4.00 -8.82 11.57
C SER A 25 4.44 -7.37 11.78
N LEU A 26 4.79 -6.68 10.69
CA LEU A 26 5.00 -5.23 10.71
C LEU A 26 3.74 -4.47 11.15
N ALA A 27 2.55 -5.00 10.85
CA ALA A 27 1.29 -4.42 11.32
C ALA A 27 1.16 -4.51 12.84
N ASP A 28 1.58 -5.62 13.46
CA ASP A 28 1.53 -5.82 14.91
C ASP A 28 2.45 -4.83 15.64
N TYR A 29 3.69 -4.68 15.17
CA TYR A 29 4.63 -3.69 15.72
C TYR A 29 4.13 -2.26 15.56
N TRP A 30 3.51 -1.94 14.41
CA TRP A 30 2.88 -0.65 14.20
C TRP A 30 1.74 -0.41 15.19
N GLN A 31 0.79 -1.35 15.33
CA GLN A 31 -0.33 -1.24 16.26
C GLN A 31 0.12 -1.09 17.71
N GLN A 32 1.13 -1.86 18.13
CA GLN A 32 1.71 -1.74 19.46
C GLN A 32 2.24 -0.31 19.71
N THR A 33 3.01 0.21 18.75
CA THR A 33 3.63 1.54 18.86
C THR A 33 2.59 2.65 18.83
N ALA A 34 1.61 2.56 17.93
CA ALA A 34 0.56 3.56 17.76
C ALA A 34 -0.32 3.69 19.01
N ARG A 35 -0.57 2.59 19.72
CA ARG A 35 -1.27 2.59 21.01
C ARG A 35 -0.41 3.13 22.15
N ALA A 36 0.88 2.82 22.16
CA ALA A 36 1.78 3.23 23.24
C ALA A 36 2.15 4.73 23.17
N MET A 37 2.20 5.31 21.96
CA MET A 37 2.69 6.67 21.73
C MET A 37 1.82 7.44 20.73
N PRO A 38 0.50 7.58 20.98
CA PRO A 38 -0.45 8.09 19.99
C PRO A 38 -0.13 9.51 19.52
N ASP A 39 0.34 10.37 20.42
CA ASP A 39 0.55 11.80 20.14
C ASP A 39 1.96 12.13 19.61
N LYS A 40 2.86 11.13 19.54
CA LYS A 40 4.20 11.35 18.98
C LYS A 40 4.11 11.49 17.46
N ILE A 41 4.92 12.39 16.92
CA ILE A 41 5.09 12.54 15.47
C ILE A 41 5.71 11.25 14.90
N ALA A 42 5.04 10.65 13.94
CA ALA A 42 5.47 9.44 13.25
C ALA A 42 6.15 9.75 11.91
N VAL A 43 5.61 10.71 11.16
CA VAL A 43 6.14 11.11 9.85
C VAL A 43 5.91 12.58 9.58
N VAL A 44 6.91 13.20 8.94
CA VAL A 44 6.87 14.57 8.41
C VAL A 44 7.40 14.55 6.99
N ASP A 45 6.85 15.40 6.13
CA ASP A 45 7.40 15.63 4.80
C ASP A 45 7.81 17.09 4.59
N ASN A 46 8.53 17.33 3.49
CA ASN A 46 9.00 18.65 3.10
C ASN A 46 7.91 19.55 2.47
N HIS A 47 6.65 19.12 2.48
CA HIS A 47 5.50 19.89 2.03
C HIS A 47 4.63 20.36 3.20
N GLY A 48 5.11 20.19 4.44
CA GLY A 48 4.46 20.67 5.65
C GLY A 48 3.44 19.71 6.25
N ALA A 49 3.21 18.54 5.64
CA ALA A 49 2.34 17.54 6.23
C ALA A 49 3.08 16.84 7.39
N THR A 50 2.36 16.67 8.51
CA THR A 50 2.85 16.00 9.71
C THR A 50 1.75 15.10 10.24
N TYR A 51 2.09 13.86 10.56
CA TYR A 51 1.18 12.94 11.21
C TYR A 51 1.76 12.46 12.54
N THR A 52 0.92 12.46 13.57
CA THR A 52 1.16 11.65 14.77
C THR A 52 0.90 10.18 14.48
N TYR A 53 1.35 9.28 15.36
CA TYR A 53 1.03 7.86 15.23
C TYR A 53 -0.49 7.61 15.17
N SER A 54 -1.28 8.28 16.01
CA SER A 54 -2.73 8.13 16.04
C SER A 54 -3.40 8.63 14.76
N ALA A 55 -2.99 9.80 14.26
CA ALA A 55 -3.53 10.37 13.02
C ALA A 55 -3.16 9.53 11.80
N LEU A 56 -1.92 9.03 11.74
CA LEU A 56 -1.45 8.19 10.65
C LEU A 56 -2.17 6.83 10.65
N ASP A 57 -2.33 6.22 11.83
CA ASP A 57 -3.04 4.96 11.97
C ASP A 57 -4.52 5.09 11.59
N HIS A 58 -5.16 6.21 11.97
CA HIS A 58 -6.53 6.52 11.59
C HIS A 58 -6.68 6.63 10.07
N ALA A 59 -5.86 7.45 9.42
CA ALA A 59 -5.89 7.63 7.97
C ALA A 59 -5.65 6.29 7.23
N ALA A 60 -4.64 5.52 7.66
CA ALA A 60 -4.37 4.20 7.09
C ALA A 60 -5.54 3.23 7.30
N SER A 61 -6.25 3.31 8.43
CA SER A 61 -7.42 2.48 8.72
C SER A 61 -8.64 2.87 7.88
N CYS A 62 -8.87 4.15 7.61
CA CYS A 62 -9.94 4.60 6.70
C CYS A 62 -9.66 4.13 5.27
N LEU A 63 -8.41 4.25 4.82
CA LEU A 63 -8.02 3.73 3.51
C LEU A 63 -8.14 2.21 3.42
N ALA A 64 -7.69 1.48 4.46
CA ALA A 64 -7.81 0.02 4.51
C ALA A 64 -9.28 -0.43 4.42
N TYR A 65 -10.18 0.22 5.16
CA TYR A 65 -11.62 -0.03 5.08
C TYR A 65 -12.14 0.15 3.65
N TRP A 66 -11.81 1.28 3.02
CA TRP A 66 -12.20 1.54 1.63
C TRP A 66 -11.64 0.50 0.66
N MET A 67 -10.38 0.09 0.81
CA MET A 67 -9.74 -0.92 -0.05
C MET A 67 -10.48 -2.26 0.04
N LEU A 68 -10.81 -2.72 1.24
CA LEU A 68 -11.60 -3.94 1.45
C LEU A 68 -13.00 -3.81 0.82
N ALA A 69 -13.65 -2.66 0.99
CA ALA A 69 -14.96 -2.39 0.36
C ALA A 69 -14.91 -2.36 -1.18
N LYS A 70 -13.72 -2.18 -1.77
CA LYS A 70 -13.47 -2.28 -3.22
C LYS A 70 -13.02 -3.67 -3.67
N GLY A 71 -13.03 -4.66 -2.78
CA GLY A 71 -12.73 -6.06 -3.11
C GLY A 71 -11.24 -6.41 -3.10
N ILE A 72 -10.42 -5.62 -2.39
CA ILE A 72 -9.04 -6.01 -2.11
C ILE A 72 -9.02 -7.11 -1.06
N GLU A 73 -8.28 -8.16 -1.37
CA GLU A 73 -8.06 -9.31 -0.51
C GLU A 73 -6.58 -9.38 -0.09
N SER A 74 -6.30 -10.18 0.93
CA SER A 74 -4.92 -10.48 1.32
C SER A 74 -4.14 -11.08 0.14
N GLY A 75 -2.91 -10.62 -0.07
CA GLY A 75 -2.09 -11.00 -1.23
C GLY A 75 -2.32 -10.17 -2.50
N ASP A 76 -3.31 -9.27 -2.53
CA ASP A 76 -3.48 -8.36 -3.65
C ASP A 76 -2.38 -7.29 -3.73
N ARG A 77 -1.95 -6.96 -4.96
CA ARG A 77 -0.85 -6.01 -5.18
C ARG A 77 -1.39 -4.60 -5.33
N ILE A 78 -0.85 -3.70 -4.52
CA ILE A 78 -1.23 -2.29 -4.46
C ILE A 78 0.00 -1.48 -4.85
N ALA A 79 -0.02 -0.93 -6.05
CA ALA A 79 1.09 -0.16 -6.56
C ALA A 79 0.92 1.33 -6.23
N PHE A 80 2.01 2.02 -5.94
CA PHE A 80 1.97 3.45 -5.72
C PHE A 80 3.26 4.12 -6.14
N GLN A 81 3.12 5.14 -6.98
CA GLN A 81 4.22 5.92 -7.52
C GLN A 81 4.24 7.29 -6.82
N LEU A 82 4.86 7.38 -5.65
CA LEU A 82 4.82 8.62 -4.84
C LEU A 82 6.20 9.17 -4.53
N PRO A 83 6.36 10.51 -4.48
CA PRO A 83 7.52 11.15 -3.87
C PRO A 83 7.60 10.84 -2.36
N GLY A 84 8.63 11.37 -1.69
CA GLY A 84 8.75 11.31 -0.22
C GLY A 84 7.70 12.17 0.50
N TRP A 85 6.43 11.80 0.36
CA TRP A 85 5.27 12.41 0.97
C TRP A 85 4.66 11.49 2.03
N CYS A 86 4.03 12.05 3.05
CA CYS A 86 3.41 11.28 4.14
C CYS A 86 2.37 10.25 3.65
N GLU A 87 1.70 10.50 2.54
CA GLU A 87 0.69 9.62 1.93
C GLU A 87 1.28 8.28 1.48
N PHE A 88 2.59 8.20 1.21
CA PHE A 88 3.29 6.94 1.00
C PHE A 88 3.09 6.02 2.21
N THR A 89 3.33 6.55 3.41
CA THR A 89 3.22 5.79 4.66
C THR A 89 1.77 5.44 4.97
N VAL A 90 0.82 6.33 4.65
CA VAL A 90 -0.63 6.03 4.77
C VAL A 90 -1.00 4.81 3.93
N ILE A 91 -0.62 4.78 2.65
CA ILE A 91 -0.93 3.68 1.72
C ILE A 91 -0.21 2.40 2.12
N TYR A 92 1.06 2.49 2.50
CA TYR A 92 1.84 1.35 2.96
C TYR A 92 1.20 0.68 4.19
N LEU A 93 0.81 1.46 5.19
CA LEU A 93 0.16 0.94 6.39
C LEU A 93 -1.25 0.40 6.10
N ALA A 94 -1.98 1.01 5.16
CA ALA A 94 -3.25 0.46 4.71
C ALA A 94 -3.07 -0.92 4.08
N CYS A 95 -2.01 -1.13 3.28
CA CYS A 95 -1.67 -2.45 2.74
C CYS A 95 -1.36 -3.46 3.86
N LEU A 96 -0.58 -3.08 4.86
CA LEU A 96 -0.29 -3.94 6.01
C LEU A 96 -1.58 -4.34 6.77
N LYS A 97 -2.52 -3.40 6.93
CA LYS A 97 -3.80 -3.64 7.61
C LYS A 97 -4.76 -4.54 6.83
N THR A 98 -4.67 -4.57 5.51
CA THR A 98 -5.50 -5.43 4.65
C THR A 98 -4.84 -6.76 4.28
N GLY A 99 -3.56 -6.95 4.63
CA GLY A 99 -2.76 -8.07 4.15
C GLY A 99 -2.36 -7.95 2.67
N ALA A 100 -2.57 -6.79 2.06
CA ALA A 100 -2.20 -6.54 0.67
C ALA A 100 -0.68 -6.33 0.54
N VAL A 101 -0.15 -6.67 -0.63
CA VAL A 101 1.27 -6.51 -0.97
C VAL A 101 1.51 -5.12 -1.53
N SER A 102 2.28 -4.31 -0.82
CA SER A 102 2.70 -2.98 -1.27
C SER A 102 3.74 -3.07 -2.38
N VAL A 103 3.54 -2.35 -3.49
CA VAL A 103 4.47 -2.25 -4.63
C VAL A 103 4.84 -0.77 -4.86
N PRO A 104 5.81 -0.22 -4.09
CA PRO A 104 6.28 1.14 -4.30
C PRO A 104 7.04 1.27 -5.63
N LEU A 105 6.69 2.27 -6.43
CA LEU A 105 7.28 2.54 -7.74
C LEU A 105 8.03 3.87 -7.76
N LEU A 106 9.03 3.97 -8.63
CA LEU A 106 9.84 5.18 -8.73
C LEU A 106 9.06 6.33 -9.39
N PRO A 107 9.08 7.56 -8.83
CA PRO A 107 8.39 8.73 -9.41
C PRO A 107 8.88 9.15 -10.80
N SER A 108 10.05 8.66 -11.23
CA SER A 108 10.60 8.93 -12.56
C SER A 108 10.05 8.01 -13.65
N TRP A 109 9.41 6.90 -13.28
CA TRP A 109 8.86 5.93 -14.23
C TRP A 109 7.70 6.51 -15.03
N ARG A 110 7.60 6.09 -16.28
CA ARG A 110 6.65 6.60 -17.25
C ARG A 110 5.83 5.44 -17.80
N GLU A 111 5.01 5.75 -18.78
CA GLU A 111 3.95 4.90 -19.33
C GLU A 111 4.43 3.47 -19.62
N ALA A 112 5.58 3.31 -20.28
CA ALA A 112 6.10 2.00 -20.64
C ALA A 112 6.52 1.17 -19.42
N GLU A 113 7.27 1.74 -18.47
CA GLU A 113 7.68 1.04 -17.25
C GLU A 113 6.48 0.74 -16.35
N LEU A 114 5.52 1.66 -16.26
CA LEU A 114 4.29 1.50 -15.49
C LEU A 114 3.42 0.38 -16.07
N VAL A 115 3.17 0.36 -17.37
CA VAL A 115 2.39 -0.71 -18.01
C VAL A 115 3.06 -2.07 -17.80
N TRP A 116 4.39 -2.14 -17.96
CA TRP A 116 5.13 -3.36 -17.74
C TRP A 116 5.01 -3.85 -16.28
N VAL A 117 5.31 -3.01 -15.30
CA VAL A 117 5.36 -3.43 -13.89
C VAL A 117 3.97 -3.74 -13.34
N LEU A 118 2.95 -2.94 -13.67
CA LEU A 118 1.59 -3.12 -13.18
C LEU A 118 0.99 -4.41 -13.71
N ASN A 119 1.28 -4.79 -14.97
CA ASN A 119 0.91 -6.10 -15.49
C ASN A 119 1.73 -7.22 -14.86
N LYS A 120 3.05 -7.00 -14.68
CA LYS A 120 3.96 -8.03 -14.14
C LYS A 120 3.59 -8.41 -12.71
N CYS A 121 3.23 -7.44 -11.87
CA CYS A 121 2.76 -7.67 -10.50
C CYS A 121 1.24 -7.83 -10.42
N GLN A 122 0.51 -7.72 -11.53
CA GLN A 122 -0.95 -7.78 -11.57
C GLN A 122 -1.60 -6.82 -10.55
N ALA A 123 -1.14 -5.57 -10.47
CA ALA A 123 -1.65 -4.61 -9.49
C ALA A 123 -3.17 -4.42 -9.65
N LYS A 124 -3.90 -4.49 -8.53
CA LYS A 124 -5.36 -4.22 -8.50
C LYS A 124 -5.70 -2.76 -8.23
N MET A 125 -4.82 -2.04 -7.55
CA MET A 125 -4.95 -0.59 -7.36
C MET A 125 -3.63 0.12 -7.64
N PHE A 126 -3.75 1.35 -8.10
CA PHE A 126 -2.61 2.23 -8.36
C PHE A 126 -2.86 3.62 -7.80
N PHE A 127 -1.88 4.14 -7.05
CA PHE A 127 -1.88 5.51 -6.54
C PHE A 127 -0.78 6.34 -7.20
N ALA A 128 -1.12 7.54 -7.64
CA ALA A 128 -0.17 8.49 -8.22
C ALA A 128 -0.53 9.94 -7.89
N PRO A 129 0.43 10.88 -7.85
CA PRO A 129 0.15 12.28 -7.65
C PRO A 129 -0.78 12.82 -8.74
N THR A 130 -1.69 13.69 -8.34
CA THR A 130 -2.44 14.53 -9.28
C THR A 130 -1.54 15.60 -9.91
N LEU A 131 -0.52 16.07 -9.17
CA LEU A 131 0.48 17.02 -9.63
C LEU A 131 1.84 16.72 -8.99
N PHE A 132 2.88 16.57 -9.81
CA PHE A 132 4.26 16.46 -9.36
C PHE A 132 5.22 17.01 -10.42
N LYS A 133 6.13 17.93 -10.02
CA LYS A 133 7.09 18.60 -10.91
C LYS A 133 6.46 19.10 -12.22
N GLN A 134 5.32 19.78 -12.12
CA GLN A 134 4.55 20.32 -13.26
C GLN A 134 3.99 19.26 -14.23
N THR A 135 3.95 18.00 -13.83
CA THR A 135 3.29 16.92 -14.58
C THR A 135 2.12 16.37 -13.77
N ARG A 136 1.18 15.68 -14.42
CA ARG A 136 0.03 15.03 -13.77
C ARG A 136 0.14 13.51 -13.89
N PRO A 137 0.95 12.83 -13.06
CA PRO A 137 1.22 11.40 -13.20
C PRO A 137 -0.01 10.51 -13.28
N VAL A 138 -1.05 10.80 -12.49
CA VAL A 138 -2.31 10.04 -12.53
C VAL A 138 -3.00 10.14 -13.91
N ASP A 139 -2.85 11.24 -14.64
CA ASP A 139 -3.48 11.40 -15.95
C ASP A 139 -2.77 10.60 -17.05
N LEU A 140 -1.51 10.21 -16.83
CA LEU A 140 -0.75 9.41 -17.79
C LEU A 140 -1.22 7.95 -17.83
N ILE A 141 -1.76 7.43 -16.72
CA ILE A 141 -2.18 6.03 -16.62
C ILE A 141 -3.63 5.81 -17.04
N LEU A 142 -4.50 6.81 -16.91
CA LEU A 142 -5.93 6.70 -17.24
C LEU A 142 -6.19 6.24 -18.69
N PRO A 143 -5.51 6.78 -19.73
CA PRO A 143 -5.68 6.31 -21.11
C PRO A 143 -5.19 4.88 -21.35
N LEU A 144 -4.35 4.35 -20.44
CA LEU A 144 -3.71 3.04 -20.56
C LEU A 144 -4.48 1.94 -19.84
N GLN A 145 -5.65 2.24 -19.26
CA GLN A 145 -6.45 1.28 -18.48
C GLN A 145 -6.81 0.01 -19.28
N ASN A 146 -7.01 0.14 -20.60
CA ASN A 146 -7.26 -1.01 -21.49
C ASN A 146 -6.08 -1.99 -21.59
N GLN A 147 -4.86 -1.54 -21.26
CA GLN A 147 -3.65 -2.37 -21.23
C GLN A 147 -3.39 -2.97 -19.83
N LEU A 148 -4.25 -2.68 -18.86
CA LEU A 148 -4.10 -3.01 -17.45
C LEU A 148 -5.32 -3.78 -16.93
N PRO A 149 -5.60 -5.00 -17.44
CA PRO A 149 -6.85 -5.71 -17.19
C PRO A 149 -7.10 -6.08 -15.72
N GLN A 150 -6.05 -6.12 -14.90
CA GLN A 150 -6.15 -6.41 -13.46
C GLN A 150 -6.36 -5.14 -12.63
N LEU A 151 -6.12 -3.96 -13.19
CA LEU A 151 -6.17 -2.70 -12.46
C LEU A 151 -7.61 -2.20 -12.33
N GLN A 152 -8.15 -2.27 -11.12
CA GLN A 152 -9.55 -1.96 -10.82
C GLN A 152 -9.74 -0.50 -10.40
N GLN A 153 -8.77 0.08 -9.68
CA GLN A 153 -8.86 1.44 -9.18
C GLN A 153 -7.59 2.24 -9.47
N ILE A 154 -7.78 3.50 -9.89
CA ILE A 154 -6.72 4.50 -10.03
C ILE A 154 -7.08 5.67 -9.12
N VAL A 155 -6.21 5.96 -8.17
CA VAL A 155 -6.43 6.98 -7.14
C VAL A 155 -5.38 8.07 -7.26
N GLY A 156 -5.85 9.31 -7.37
CA GLY A 156 -5.03 10.52 -7.36
C GLY A 156 -4.71 10.93 -5.94
N VAL A 157 -3.42 11.04 -5.63
CA VAL A 157 -2.94 11.66 -4.38
C VAL A 157 -2.93 13.17 -4.59
N ASP A 158 -3.99 13.80 -4.13
CA ASP A 158 -4.39 15.19 -4.39
C ASP A 158 -3.77 16.20 -3.43
N LYS A 159 -2.49 15.98 -3.07
CA LYS A 159 -1.73 16.81 -2.13
C LYS A 159 -1.46 18.22 -2.66
N LEU A 160 -1.04 18.31 -3.94
CA LEU A 160 -0.62 19.57 -4.57
C LEU A 160 -1.65 20.17 -5.52
N SER A 161 -2.59 19.35 -5.97
CA SER A 161 -3.68 19.75 -6.86
C SER A 161 -4.87 18.84 -6.61
N PRO A 162 -6.11 19.34 -6.67
CA PRO A 162 -7.29 18.48 -6.61
C PRO A 162 -7.27 17.39 -7.69
N ALA A 163 -7.82 16.22 -7.36
CA ALA A 163 -8.10 15.19 -8.36
C ALA A 163 -9.34 15.59 -9.16
N THR A 164 -9.22 15.64 -10.48
CA THR A 164 -10.32 16.05 -11.40
C THR A 164 -10.73 14.92 -12.36
N SER A 165 -9.85 13.95 -12.56
CA SER A 165 -9.91 12.89 -13.57
C SER A 165 -9.82 11.49 -12.95
N SER A 166 -9.59 11.42 -11.65
CA SER A 166 -9.44 10.20 -10.86
C SER A 166 -10.18 10.33 -9.53
N LEU A 167 -10.27 9.23 -8.79
CA LEU A 167 -10.65 9.30 -7.38
C LEU A 167 -9.63 10.15 -6.60
N SER A 168 -10.07 10.80 -5.53
CA SER A 168 -9.23 11.60 -4.63
C SER A 168 -8.89 10.79 -3.38
N LEU A 169 -7.61 10.74 -3.01
CA LEU A 169 -7.20 10.12 -1.74
C LEU A 169 -7.77 10.90 -0.55
N SER A 170 -7.70 12.22 -0.56
CA SER A 170 -8.19 13.03 0.57
C SER A 170 -9.69 12.83 0.82
N GLN A 171 -10.49 12.74 -0.24
CA GLN A 171 -11.91 12.45 -0.19
C GLN A 171 -12.18 11.03 0.34
N ILE A 172 -11.43 10.02 -0.13
CA ILE A 172 -11.54 8.65 0.39
C ILE A 172 -11.27 8.61 1.90
N LEU A 173 -10.25 9.31 2.37
CA LEU A 173 -9.92 9.35 3.80
C LEU A 173 -11.00 10.04 4.63
N ALA A 174 -11.64 11.08 4.09
CA ALA A 174 -12.69 11.83 4.79
C ALA A 174 -14.04 11.07 4.83
N ASP A 175 -14.38 10.36 3.76
CA ASP A 175 -15.71 9.75 3.59
C ASP A 175 -15.84 8.37 4.25
N ASN A 176 -14.72 7.77 4.69
CA ASN A 176 -14.71 6.41 5.22
C ASN A 176 -14.41 6.39 6.72
N THR A 177 -15.07 5.48 7.42
CA THR A 177 -14.77 5.20 8.82
C THR A 177 -13.54 4.30 8.93
N PRO A 178 -12.74 4.43 10.01
CA PRO A 178 -11.55 3.62 10.17
C PRO A 178 -11.92 2.14 10.37
N LEU A 179 -11.17 1.25 9.72
CA LEU A 179 -11.25 -0.19 9.97
C LEU A 179 -11.01 -0.48 11.47
N THR A 180 -11.98 -1.11 12.12
CA THR A 180 -11.93 -1.44 13.55
C THR A 180 -11.49 -2.89 13.83
N THR A 181 -11.69 -3.78 12.87
CA THR A 181 -11.32 -5.19 12.98
C THR A 181 -9.97 -5.45 12.33
N ALA A 182 -9.03 -6.01 13.10
CA ALA A 182 -7.74 -6.42 12.56
C ALA A 182 -7.91 -7.61 11.59
N ILE A 183 -7.27 -7.53 10.43
CA ILE A 183 -7.14 -8.66 9.51
C ILE A 183 -5.87 -9.40 9.86
N THR A 184 -6.00 -10.66 10.29
CA THR A 184 -4.85 -11.53 10.52
C THR A 184 -4.36 -12.05 9.18
N THR A 185 -3.07 -11.87 8.89
CA THR A 185 -2.42 -12.45 7.72
C THR A 185 -1.04 -12.92 8.14
N HIS A 186 -0.71 -14.18 7.85
CA HIS A 186 0.62 -14.70 8.16
C HIS A 186 1.55 -14.47 6.98
N GLY A 187 2.77 -13.99 7.25
CA GLY A 187 3.77 -13.74 6.19
C GLY A 187 4.09 -14.99 5.37
N ASP A 188 4.00 -16.18 5.98
CA ASP A 188 4.15 -17.45 5.29
C ASP A 188 3.07 -17.64 4.20
N GLU A 189 1.81 -17.26 4.44
CA GLU A 189 0.68 -17.36 3.49
C GLU A 189 0.83 -16.41 2.29
N LEU A 190 1.48 -15.26 2.48
CA LEU A 190 1.76 -14.30 1.41
C LEU A 190 2.99 -14.67 0.58
N SER A 191 3.88 -15.48 1.15
CA SER A 191 5.16 -15.85 0.54
C SER A 191 5.09 -17.10 -0.32
N THR A 192 4.11 -17.97 -0.06
CA THR A 192 3.88 -19.16 -0.88
C THR A 192 3.02 -18.75 -2.07
N THR A 193 3.57 -18.91 -3.28
CA THR A 193 2.74 -18.92 -4.49
C THR A 193 2.00 -20.26 -4.54
N ASP A 194 1.05 -20.47 -3.63
CA ASP A 194 0.09 -21.56 -3.76
C ASP A 194 -0.91 -21.18 -4.85
N GLU A 195 -1.09 -22.10 -5.79
CA GLU A 195 -1.86 -21.93 -7.01
C GLU A 195 -3.32 -21.56 -6.71
N LYS A 196 -3.75 -20.37 -7.13
CA LYS A 196 -5.13 -20.14 -7.59
C LYS A 196 -5.11 -20.07 -9.12
#